data_AF-A0A2S4LD97-F1
#
_entry.id   AF-A0A2S4LD97-F1
#
_cell.length_a   1.000
_cell.length_b   1.000
_cell.length_c   1.000
_cell.angle_alpha   90.00
_cell.angle_beta   90.00
_cell.angle_gamma   90.00
#
_symmetry.space_group_name_H-M   'P 1'
#
loop_
_entity.id
_entity.type
_entity.pdbx_description
1 polymer ?
#
loop_
_entity_poly.entity_id
_entity_poly.type
_entity_poly.pdbx_seq_one_letter_code
_entity_poly.pdbx_strand_id
1 'polypeptide(L)' 'RVQAVDEEMRFSIWTGLASHKPLGNINRARNAPYRHSAEFRQRFNGCPIHEPSAGR' A
#
# COMPACT_ATOMS: atom_id res chain seq x y z
N ARG A 1 8.47 -1.40 -16.38
CA ARG A 1 8.14 -2.35 -15.29
C ARG A 1 8.47 -1.80 -13.91
N VAL A 2 9.64 -1.20 -13.70
CA VAL A 2 10.02 -0.58 -12.40
C VAL A 2 9.06 0.53 -11.96
N GLN A 3 8.76 1.51 -12.82
CA GLN A 3 7.83 2.60 -12.50
C GLN A 3 6.46 2.10 -11.99
N ALA A 4 5.87 1.11 -12.67
CA ALA A 4 4.58 0.56 -12.25
C ALA A 4 4.62 -0.02 -10.83
N VAL A 5 5.75 -0.60 -10.42
CA VAL A 5 5.92 -1.17 -9.07
C VAL A 5 6.26 -0.10 -8.06
N ASP A 6 7.25 0.71 -8.38
CA ASP A 6 7.86 1.61 -7.41
C ASP A 6 7.01 2.85 -7.20
N GLU A 7 6.31 3.33 -8.23
CA GLU A 7 5.56 4.60 -8.22
C GLU A 7 4.04 4.40 -8.17
N GLU A 8 3.51 3.42 -8.90
CA GLU A 8 2.07 3.26 -9.14
C GLU A 8 1.44 2.15 -8.28
N MET A 9 2.22 1.40 -7.51
CA MET A 9 1.74 0.42 -6.53
C MET A 9 2.10 0.84 -5.10
N ARG A 10 1.39 0.26 -4.12
CA ARG A 10 1.77 0.37 -2.71
C ARG A 10 1.84 -1.01 -2.07
N PHE A 11 2.80 -1.18 -1.16
CA PHE A 11 2.89 -2.36 -0.33
C PHE A 11 2.50 -2.01 1.11
N SER A 12 1.53 -2.74 1.67
CA SER A 12 1.12 -2.57 3.05
C SER A 12 0.81 -3.90 3.71
N ILE A 13 1.33 -4.09 4.91
CA ILE A 13 1.00 -5.24 5.76
C ILE A 13 -0.48 -5.27 6.15
N TRP A 14 -1.18 -4.14 6.02
CA TRP A 14 -2.62 -4.03 6.24
C TRP A 14 -3.45 -4.37 5.00
N THR A 15 -2.81 -4.58 3.84
CA THR A 15 -3.43 -5.14 2.64
C THR A 15 -3.12 -6.64 2.60
N GLY A 16 -3.90 -7.45 3.31
CA GLY A 16 -3.68 -8.89 3.42
C GLY A 16 -4.94 -9.66 3.79
N LEU A 17 -4.83 -10.99 3.82
CA LEU A 17 -5.95 -11.86 4.22
C LEU A 17 -6.30 -11.65 5.69
N ALA A 18 -7.57 -11.84 6.04
CA ALA A 18 -8.03 -11.74 7.43
C ALA A 18 -7.25 -12.65 8.39
N SER A 19 -6.82 -13.84 7.92
CA SER A 19 -5.99 -14.80 8.68
C SER A 19 -4.60 -14.28 9.03
N HIS A 20 -4.10 -13.27 8.30
CA HIS A 20 -2.78 -12.67 8.48
C HIS A 20 -2.86 -11.25 9.04
N LYS A 21 -3.90 -10.96 9.84
CA LYS A 21 -4.09 -9.64 10.46
C LYS A 21 -2.83 -9.21 11.23
N PRO A 22 -2.26 -8.02 10.97
CA PRO A 22 -1.08 -7.56 11.70
C PRO A 22 -1.34 -7.35 13.19
N LEU A 23 -0.52 -7.97 14.05
CA LEU A 23 -0.62 -7.90 15.52
C LEU A 23 0.53 -7.10 16.14
N GLY A 24 0.33 -6.58 17.35
CA GLY A 24 1.33 -5.82 18.11
C GLY A 24 1.32 -4.30 17.83
N ASN A 25 1.97 -3.54 18.71
CA ASN A 25 1.97 -2.07 18.69
C ASN A 25 2.60 -1.50 17.43
N ILE A 26 3.74 -2.05 16.99
CA ILE A 26 4.46 -1.59 15.79
C ILE A 26 3.59 -1.75 14.55
N ASN A 27 2.96 -2.91 14.37
CA ASN A 27 2.11 -3.14 13.22
C ASN A 27 0.87 -2.25 13.23
N ARG A 28 0.24 -2.02 14.39
CA ARG A 28 -0.84 -1.02 14.55
C ARG A 28 -0.39 0.38 14.13
N ALA A 29 0.78 0.80 14.60
CA ALA A 29 1.34 2.10 14.25
C ALA A 29 1.61 2.26 12.74
N ARG A 30 1.89 1.17 12.01
CA ARG A 30 2.15 1.21 10.56
C ARG A 30 0.92 1.50 9.70
N ASN A 31 -0.31 1.37 10.21
CA ASN A 31 -1.51 1.55 9.39
C ASN A 31 -1.61 2.99 8.82
N ALA A 32 -1.61 3.99 9.70
CA ALA A 32 -1.80 5.38 9.31
C ALA A 32 -0.65 5.94 8.43
N PRO A 33 0.65 5.71 8.73
CA PRO A 33 1.74 6.18 7.89
C PRO A 33 1.72 5.57 6.49
N TYR A 34 1.36 4.29 6.35
CA TYR A 34 1.34 3.62 5.06
C TYR A 34 0.22 4.18 4.17
N ARG A 35 -0.96 4.44 4.76
CA ARG A 35 -2.06 5.11 4.06
C ARG A 35 -1.66 6.53 3.65
N HIS A 36 -1.11 7.31 4.58
CA HIS A 36 -0.69 8.68 4.31
C HIS A 36 0.37 8.76 3.19
N SER A 37 1.37 7.87 3.23
CA SER A 37 2.41 7.81 2.20
C SER A 37 1.84 7.49 0.81
N ALA A 38 0.92 6.52 0.71
CA ALA A 38 0.26 6.19 -0.55
C ALA A 38 -0.59 7.37 -1.09
N GLU A 39 -1.35 8.02 -0.21
CA GLU A 39 -2.16 9.20 -0.55
C GLU A 39 -1.30 10.39 -1.01
N PHE A 40 -0.15 10.60 -0.37
CA PHE A 40 0.79 11.64 -0.80
C PHE A 40 1.36 11.31 -2.19
N ARG A 41 1.87 10.09 -2.36
CA ARG A 41 2.52 9.66 -3.60
C ARG A 41 1.58 9.73 -4.80
N GLN A 42 0.34 9.26 -4.69
CA GLN A 42 -0.59 9.33 -5.82
C GLN A 42 -0.90 10.78 -6.25
N ARG A 43 -0.93 11.73 -5.29
CA ARG A 43 -1.11 13.16 -5.60
C ARG A 43 0.15 13.76 -6.20
N PHE A 44 1.30 13.48 -5.59
CA PHE A 44 2.59 14.04 -6.01
C PHE A 44 3.01 13.54 -7.40
N ASN A 45 2.82 12.25 -7.67
CA ASN A 45 3.15 11.63 -8.95
C ASN A 45 2.07 11.86 -10.03
N GLY A 46 0.90 12.41 -9.67
CA GLY A 46 -0.21 12.63 -10.61
C GLY A 46 -0.85 11.35 -11.16
N CYS A 47 -0.62 10.21 -10.51
CA CYS A 47 -1.11 8.89 -10.92
C CYS A 47 -1.73 8.16 -9.73
N PRO A 48 -3.01 7.71 -9.81
CA PRO A 48 -3.61 6.87 -8.77
C PRO A 48 -2.81 5.60 -8.50
N ILE A 49 -2.84 5.11 -7.27
CA ILE A 49 -2.30 3.77 -6.98
C ILE A 49 -3.19 2.71 -7.65
N HIS A 50 -2.57 1.80 -8.39
CA HIS A 50 -3.20 0.67 -9.08
C HIS A 50 -2.86 -0.64 -8.36
N GLU A 51 -3.78 -1.11 -7.52
CA GLU A 51 -3.61 -2.40 -6.85
C GLU A 51 -3.72 -3.57 -7.86
N PRO A 52 -2.95 -4.66 -7.68
CA PRO A 52 -3.11 -5.86 -8.49
C PRO A 52 -4.53 -6.41 -8.38
N SER A 53 -5.21 -6.58 -9.51
CA SER A 53 -6.43 -7.38 -9.56
C SER A 53 -6.05 -8.87 -9.57
N ALA A 54 -6.92 -9.73 -9.05
CA ALA A 54 -6.71 -11.20 -8.98
C ALA A 54 -6.68 -11.89 -10.37
N GLY A 55 -6.41 -11.16 -11.44
CA GLY A 55 -6.43 -11.63 -12.83
C GLY A 55 -5.18 -11.18 -13.59
N ARG A 56 -4.02 -11.74 -13.22
CA ARG A 56 -2.95 -12.14 -14.13
C ARG A 56 -2.01 -13.12 -13.44
#